data_AF-A0A084T0X3-F1
#
_entry.id   AF-A0A084T0X3-F1
#
_cell.length_a   1.000
_cell.length_b   1.000
_cell.length_c   1.000
_cell.angle_alpha   90.00
_cell.angle_beta   90.00
_cell.angle_gamma   90.00
#
_symmetry.space_group_name_H-M   'P 1'
#
loop_
_entity.id
_entity.type
_entity.pdbx_description
1 polymer ?
#
loop_
_entity_poly.entity_id
_entity_poly.type
_entity_poly.pdbx_seq_one_letter_code
_entity_poly.pdbx_strand_id
1 'polypeptide(L)'
;MQLRKMTLMLAVLGTMSMVLTGCPDGGRESLDCTADTDCVADEICHPTAKVCVQTCTIGDDCPESSKTCEAISASNSTKICKCSTDALCQRDERISDASGLKCSADKVCTGGTTSGCTKDADCGTGQVCNTTNGTCSAAPTTCSGEGKSVCAYGQYCNSNTCAAVPAPACTNYTNFTRKAELGTTGPIIFKAVTTSAALDSFCGTGSTPKRVKVTVSAYSSTPFPQSKDELNGLFYVMVSGTPVDGTDLISSSSGNYTVTGTNRERADFVMSFCVAESSDTLSIGTYFTNGNFFCYQANY
;
A
#
# COMPACT_ATOMS: atom_id res chain seq x y z
N MET A 1 -7.92 -19.22 57.47
CA MET A 1 -7.27 -18.16 58.26
C MET A 1 -5.76 -18.32 58.14
N GLN A 2 -5.07 -17.40 57.48
CA GLN A 2 -3.91 -16.67 58.02
C GLN A 2 -3.39 -15.72 56.95
N LEU A 3 -3.69 -14.44 57.17
CA LEU A 3 -3.10 -13.31 56.48
C LEU A 3 -1.59 -13.30 56.70
N ARG A 4 -0.83 -12.98 55.66
CA ARG A 4 0.45 -12.29 55.82
C ARG A 4 0.38 -10.94 55.11
N LYS A 5 0.38 -9.91 55.95
CA LYS A 5 0.58 -8.51 55.63
C LYS A 5 2.02 -8.34 55.13
N MET A 6 2.22 -7.66 54.01
CA MET A 6 3.45 -6.90 53.74
C MET A 6 3.07 -5.52 53.24
N THR A 7 3.29 -4.56 54.13
CA THR A 7 3.30 -3.12 53.87
C THR A 7 4.74 -2.74 53.57
N LEU A 8 5.03 -2.10 52.44
CA LEU A 8 6.30 -1.40 52.23
C LEU A 8 6.09 -0.08 51.48
N MET A 9 6.16 0.98 52.29
CA MET A 9 6.72 2.33 52.09
C MET A 9 6.59 3.08 50.75
N LEU A 10 6.01 4.29 50.90
CA LEU A 10 6.18 5.49 50.09
C LEU A 10 7.63 6.03 50.09
N ALA A 11 8.05 6.60 48.96
CA ALA A 11 8.86 7.83 48.75
C ALA A 11 9.35 7.82 47.27
N VAL A 12 9.44 8.88 46.46
CA VAL A 12 9.33 10.33 46.61
C VAL A 12 9.13 10.93 45.19
N LEU A 13 8.52 12.11 45.16
CA LEU A 13 8.26 13.03 44.05
C LEU A 13 9.21 13.00 42.83
N GLY A 14 8.59 12.89 41.64
CA GLY A 14 9.06 13.48 40.40
C GLY A 14 7.97 14.41 39.86
N THR A 15 8.08 15.70 40.15
CA THR A 15 7.25 16.76 39.59
C THR A 15 7.56 16.93 38.11
N MET A 16 6.65 16.52 37.23
CA MET A 16 6.59 17.05 35.87
C MET A 16 5.13 17.30 35.49
N SER A 17 4.80 18.59 35.54
CA SER A 17 3.85 19.32 34.71
C SER A 17 2.70 18.51 34.10
N MET A 18 1.64 18.33 34.88
CA MET A 18 0.31 18.15 34.33
C MET A 18 -0.10 19.46 33.64
N VAL A 19 0.01 19.50 32.31
CA VAL A 19 -0.85 20.39 31.52
C VAL A 19 -2.21 19.69 31.46
N LEU A 20 -3.03 19.94 32.48
CA LEU A 20 -4.47 19.74 32.45
C LEU A 20 -5.05 20.78 31.49
N THR A 21 -5.00 20.51 30.19
CA THR A 21 -6.04 21.02 29.29
C THR A 21 -7.22 20.09 29.43
N GLY A 22 -8.20 20.51 30.22
CA GLY A 22 -9.54 19.94 30.12
C GLY A 22 -10.10 20.19 28.73
N CYS A 23 -10.76 19.17 28.18
CA CYS A 23 -11.93 19.39 27.34
C CYS A 23 -13.09 18.61 27.96
N PRO A 24 -14.11 19.30 28.48
CA PRO A 24 -15.42 18.71 28.67
C PRO A 24 -16.05 18.52 27.27
N ASP A 25 -16.68 17.37 27.03
CA ASP A 25 -17.53 17.08 25.87
C ASP A 25 -16.87 17.11 24.45
N GLY A 26 -15.79 16.36 24.21
CA GLY A 26 -15.20 16.25 22.86
C GLY A 26 -14.75 14.83 22.52
N GLY A 27 -15.40 14.21 21.53
CA GLY A 27 -14.94 12.95 20.94
C GLY A 27 -13.56 13.09 20.31
N ARG A 28 -12.83 11.98 20.16
CA ARG A 28 -11.56 11.94 19.40
C ARG A 28 -11.79 12.31 17.94
N GLU A 29 -10.73 12.66 17.22
CA GLU A 29 -10.81 12.97 15.78
C GLU A 29 -10.75 11.70 14.91
N SER A 30 -10.21 10.59 15.43
CA SER A 30 -10.14 9.31 14.71
C SER A 30 -10.17 8.12 15.68
N LEU A 31 -10.70 6.99 15.23
CA LEU A 31 -10.66 5.71 15.94
C LEU A 31 -9.38 4.91 15.64
N ASP A 32 -8.49 5.38 14.78
CA ASP A 32 -7.34 4.60 14.29
C ASP A 32 -6.29 4.35 15.40
N CYS A 33 -5.66 3.16 15.36
CA CYS A 33 -4.65 2.77 16.34
C CYS A 33 -3.60 1.84 15.74
N THR A 34 -2.41 1.82 16.37
CA THR A 34 -1.34 0.87 16.06
C THR A 34 -1.08 -0.11 17.21
N ALA A 35 -1.29 0.31 18.45
CA ALA A 35 -1.16 -0.47 19.67
C ALA A 35 -2.28 -0.13 20.68
N ASP A 36 -2.49 -0.99 21.67
CA ASP A 36 -3.50 -0.78 22.72
C ASP A 36 -3.26 0.51 23.52
N THR A 37 -2.01 0.96 23.61
CA THR A 37 -1.63 2.22 24.28
C THR A 37 -2.14 3.47 23.57
N ASP A 38 -2.55 3.34 22.30
CA ASP A 38 -3.10 4.44 21.51
C ASP A 38 -4.59 4.64 21.81
N CYS A 39 -5.22 3.68 22.49
CA CYS A 39 -6.62 3.70 22.84
C CYS A 39 -6.84 4.20 24.28
N VAL A 40 -8.04 4.70 24.56
CA VAL A 40 -8.38 5.15 25.92
C VAL A 40 -8.62 3.95 26.85
N ALA A 41 -8.77 4.21 28.14
CA ALA A 41 -9.11 3.17 29.11
C ALA A 41 -10.34 2.37 28.65
N ASP A 42 -10.27 1.03 28.81
CA ASP A 42 -11.29 0.05 28.42
C ASP A 42 -11.46 -0.19 26.90
N GLU A 43 -10.55 0.35 26.08
CA GLU A 43 -10.42 0.04 24.67
C GLU A 43 -9.13 -0.73 24.35
N ILE A 44 -9.17 -1.49 23.25
CA ILE A 44 -8.00 -2.16 22.69
C ILE A 44 -7.90 -1.86 21.20
N CYS A 45 -6.71 -2.01 20.65
CA CYS A 45 -6.51 -1.86 19.23
C CYS A 45 -6.90 -3.14 18.49
N HIS A 46 -7.91 -3.07 17.63
CA HIS A 46 -8.37 -4.25 16.90
C HIS A 46 -7.23 -4.81 16.02
N PRO A 47 -6.89 -6.10 16.12
CA PRO A 47 -5.67 -6.65 15.51
C PRO A 47 -5.63 -6.51 13.98
N THR A 48 -6.79 -6.70 13.33
CA THR A 48 -6.96 -6.61 11.87
C THR A 48 -7.40 -5.22 11.41
N ALA A 49 -8.53 -4.73 11.93
CA ALA A 49 -9.12 -3.45 11.53
C ALA A 49 -8.35 -2.19 11.95
N LYS A 50 -7.39 -2.27 12.88
CA LYS A 50 -6.56 -1.14 13.33
C LYS A 50 -7.35 0.08 13.81
N VAL A 51 -8.48 -0.20 14.47
CA VAL A 51 -9.31 0.80 15.14
C VAL A 51 -9.50 0.43 16.60
N CYS A 52 -9.61 1.43 17.46
CA CYS A 52 -9.87 1.27 18.88
C CYS A 52 -11.31 0.81 19.10
N VAL A 53 -11.42 -0.36 19.71
CA VAL A 53 -12.69 -1.02 20.01
C VAL A 53 -12.85 -1.16 21.50
N GLN A 54 -14.06 -0.88 21.97
CA GLN A 54 -14.38 -1.00 23.39
C GLN A 54 -14.50 -2.46 23.77
N THR A 55 -13.83 -2.82 24.87
CA THR A 55 -13.96 -4.15 25.47
C THR A 55 -15.26 -4.23 26.25
N CYS A 56 -15.81 -5.44 26.36
CA CYS A 56 -17.10 -5.64 27.03
C CYS A 56 -17.15 -7.00 27.71
N THR A 57 -17.98 -7.12 28.72
CA THR A 57 -18.29 -8.40 29.39
C THR A 57 -19.69 -8.88 28.99
N ILE A 58 -20.63 -7.93 28.90
CA ILE A 58 -22.03 -8.10 28.52
C ILE A 58 -22.44 -7.05 27.47
N GLY A 59 -23.61 -7.24 26.85
CA GLY A 59 -24.09 -6.32 25.80
C GLY A 59 -24.38 -4.90 26.30
N ASP A 60 -24.73 -4.75 27.57
CA ASP A 60 -25.04 -3.44 28.19
C ASP A 60 -23.79 -2.58 28.43
N ASP A 61 -22.59 -3.18 28.39
CA ASP A 61 -21.32 -2.44 28.47
C ASP A 61 -21.03 -1.67 27.17
N CYS A 62 -21.76 -1.98 26.10
CA CYS A 62 -21.51 -1.44 24.79
C CYS A 62 -22.35 -0.18 24.51
N PRO A 63 -21.75 0.84 23.87
CA PRO A 63 -22.44 2.07 23.53
C PRO A 63 -23.60 1.81 22.56
N GLU A 64 -24.52 2.77 22.42
CA GLU A 64 -25.63 2.67 21.45
C GLU A 64 -25.16 2.38 20.02
N SER A 65 -23.92 2.73 19.69
CA SER A 65 -23.25 2.46 18.42
C SER A 65 -22.82 1.00 18.19
N SER A 66 -22.98 0.13 19.19
CA SER A 66 -22.61 -1.30 19.12
C SER A 66 -23.42 -2.08 20.15
N LYS A 67 -24.37 -2.90 19.74
CA LYS A 67 -25.30 -3.57 20.70
C LYS A 67 -24.87 -4.99 21.07
N THR A 68 -23.83 -5.54 20.45
CA THR A 68 -23.43 -6.94 20.70
C THR A 68 -22.03 -7.03 21.28
N CYS A 69 -21.91 -7.74 22.41
CA CYS A 69 -20.65 -8.03 23.05
C CYS A 69 -20.17 -9.43 22.67
N GLU A 70 -19.16 -9.52 21.82
CA GLU A 70 -18.71 -10.78 21.24
C GLU A 70 -17.20 -10.87 21.12
N ALA A 71 -16.67 -12.11 21.06
CA ALA A 71 -15.25 -12.35 20.82
C ALA A 71 -14.79 -11.76 19.48
N ILE A 72 -13.58 -11.19 19.45
CA ILE A 72 -12.92 -10.64 18.24
C ILE A 72 -12.96 -11.68 17.11
N SER A 73 -12.61 -12.93 17.40
CA SER A 73 -12.66 -14.02 16.44
C SER A 73 -12.78 -15.37 17.14
N ALA A 74 -12.96 -16.45 16.36
CA ALA A 74 -12.95 -17.81 16.90
C ALA A 74 -11.64 -18.20 17.61
N SER A 75 -10.54 -17.51 17.31
CA SER A 75 -9.20 -17.76 17.88
C SER A 75 -8.80 -16.76 18.97
N ASN A 76 -9.54 -15.66 19.13
CA ASN A 76 -9.29 -14.65 20.15
C ASN A 76 -10.58 -14.40 20.95
N SER A 77 -10.61 -14.92 22.18
CA SER A 77 -11.76 -14.87 23.08
C SER A 77 -12.00 -13.50 23.73
N THR A 78 -11.15 -12.51 23.46
CA THR A 78 -11.34 -11.14 23.95
C THR A 78 -12.63 -10.59 23.39
N LYS A 79 -13.53 -10.16 24.26
CA LYS A 79 -14.84 -9.66 23.87
C LYS A 79 -14.79 -8.17 23.63
N ILE A 80 -15.36 -7.76 22.51
CA ILE A 80 -15.45 -6.38 22.07
C ILE A 80 -16.88 -6.05 21.65
N CYS A 81 -17.19 -4.77 21.69
CA CYS A 81 -18.45 -4.25 21.20
C CYS A 81 -18.47 -4.23 19.67
N LYS A 82 -19.42 -4.96 19.08
CA LYS A 82 -19.59 -5.09 17.65
C LYS A 82 -20.79 -4.30 17.14
N CYS A 83 -20.63 -3.69 15.98
CA CYS A 83 -21.70 -3.06 15.23
C CYS A 83 -22.45 -4.10 14.39
N SER A 84 -23.73 -3.83 14.12
CA SER A 84 -24.53 -4.65 13.19
C SER A 84 -24.95 -3.89 11.94
N THR A 85 -25.01 -2.56 12.01
CA THR A 85 -25.38 -1.68 10.90
C THR A 85 -24.56 -0.40 10.90
N ASP A 86 -24.41 0.22 9.73
CA ASP A 86 -23.74 1.52 9.58
C ASP A 86 -24.41 2.61 10.44
N ALA A 87 -25.74 2.59 10.52
CA ALA A 87 -26.52 3.55 11.30
C ALA A 87 -26.16 3.54 12.80
N LEU A 88 -25.64 2.43 13.33
CA LEU A 88 -25.15 2.37 14.71
C LEU A 88 -23.79 3.07 14.81
N CYS A 89 -22.88 2.81 13.88
CA CYS A 89 -21.58 3.48 13.84
C CYS A 89 -21.69 5.00 13.62
N GLN A 90 -22.72 5.45 12.92
CA GLN A 90 -22.99 6.87 12.70
C GLN A 90 -23.48 7.63 13.95
N ARG A 91 -23.70 6.91 15.05
CA ARG A 91 -24.06 7.46 16.37
C ARG A 91 -22.93 7.27 17.39
N ASP A 92 -21.71 6.99 16.93
CA ASP A 92 -20.58 6.76 17.83
C ASP A 92 -20.12 8.06 18.49
N GLU A 93 -20.45 8.22 19.76
CA GLU A 93 -20.15 9.43 20.54
C GLU A 93 -18.66 9.56 20.89
N ARG A 94 -17.85 8.52 20.63
CA ARG A 94 -16.41 8.56 20.91
C ARG A 94 -15.69 9.46 19.94
N ILE A 95 -16.22 9.72 18.75
CA ILE A 95 -15.62 10.58 17.71
C ILE A 95 -16.44 11.87 17.54
N SER A 96 -15.78 12.98 17.22
CA SER A 96 -16.46 14.28 17.02
C SER A 96 -17.33 14.33 15.76
N ASP A 97 -17.02 13.51 14.74
CA ASP A 97 -17.84 13.33 13.54
C ASP A 97 -18.00 11.84 13.20
N ALA A 98 -19.11 11.25 13.63
CA ALA A 98 -19.43 9.85 13.39
C ALA A 98 -20.11 9.62 12.04
N SER A 99 -20.53 10.66 11.31
CA SER A 99 -21.42 10.54 10.15
C SER A 99 -20.83 9.68 9.00
N GLY A 100 -19.50 9.64 8.90
CA GLY A 100 -18.75 8.82 7.94
C GLY A 100 -18.50 7.38 8.37
N LEU A 101 -18.73 7.03 9.64
CA LEU A 101 -18.42 5.69 10.16
C LEU A 101 -19.39 4.64 9.61
N LYS A 102 -18.81 3.51 9.22
CA LYS A 102 -19.53 2.33 8.71
C LYS A 102 -19.14 1.09 9.47
N CYS A 103 -20.06 0.13 9.50
CA CYS A 103 -19.82 -1.15 10.14
C CYS A 103 -19.05 -2.08 9.19
N SER A 104 -17.81 -2.39 9.56
CA SER A 104 -16.91 -3.20 8.73
C SER A 104 -17.31 -4.68 8.69
N ALA A 105 -16.63 -5.45 7.83
CA ALA A 105 -16.76 -6.91 7.81
C ALA A 105 -16.36 -7.56 9.14
N ASP A 106 -15.40 -6.96 9.85
CA ASP A 106 -14.97 -7.34 11.21
C ASP A 106 -15.96 -6.89 12.29
N LYS A 107 -17.09 -6.28 11.90
CA LYS A 107 -18.15 -5.79 12.78
C LYS A 107 -17.67 -4.71 13.75
N VAL A 108 -16.78 -3.85 13.29
CA VAL A 108 -16.30 -2.68 14.04
C VAL A 108 -16.51 -1.41 13.24
N CYS A 109 -16.69 -0.29 13.92
CA CYS A 109 -16.92 1.00 13.27
C CYS A 109 -15.60 1.54 12.68
N THR A 110 -15.60 1.81 11.38
CA THR A 110 -14.43 2.25 10.61
C THR A 110 -14.81 3.37 9.64
N GLY A 111 -13.87 4.22 9.22
CA GLY A 111 -14.12 5.28 8.23
C GLY A 111 -14.42 6.66 8.79
N GLY A 112 -13.79 7.02 9.93
CA GLY A 112 -14.01 8.29 10.64
C GLY A 112 -13.28 9.48 10.03
N THR A 113 -13.28 9.63 8.72
CA THR A 113 -13.01 10.92 8.08
C THR A 113 -14.10 11.17 7.03
N THR A 114 -14.56 12.41 6.96
CA THR A 114 -15.84 12.92 6.41
C THR A 114 -16.09 12.69 4.90
N SER A 115 -15.51 11.67 4.29
CA SER A 115 -15.94 11.13 3.01
C SER A 115 -15.49 9.68 2.97
N GLY A 116 -16.41 8.74 2.69
CA GLY A 116 -16.01 7.37 2.37
C GLY A 116 -14.88 7.35 1.34
N CYS A 117 -14.10 6.27 1.31
CA CYS A 117 -12.93 6.22 0.45
C CYS A 117 -13.32 6.42 -1.02
N THR A 118 -12.50 7.15 -1.76
CA THR A 118 -12.63 7.34 -3.21
C THR A 118 -11.50 6.67 -3.98
N LYS A 119 -10.42 6.34 -3.29
CA LYS A 119 -9.22 5.67 -3.78
C LYS A 119 -8.57 4.88 -2.64
N ASP A 120 -7.75 3.89 -2.99
CA ASP A 120 -7.06 3.06 -1.99
C ASP A 120 -6.17 3.84 -1.03
N ALA A 121 -5.64 4.99 -1.48
CA ALA A 121 -4.83 5.88 -0.65
C ALA A 121 -5.63 6.53 0.50
N ASP A 122 -6.96 6.50 0.45
CA ASP A 122 -7.83 6.97 1.52
C ASP A 122 -8.02 5.90 2.62
N CYS A 123 -7.51 4.67 2.41
CA CYS A 123 -7.65 3.55 3.32
C CYS A 123 -6.36 3.26 4.10
N GLY A 124 -6.49 2.61 5.26
CA GLY A 124 -5.37 2.15 6.06
C GLY A 124 -4.47 1.16 5.29
N THR A 125 -3.23 1.00 5.73
CA THR A 125 -2.28 0.09 5.07
C THR A 125 -2.84 -1.34 5.00
N GLY A 126 -2.86 -1.93 3.80
CA GLY A 126 -3.40 -3.28 3.55
C GLY A 126 -4.90 -3.34 3.27
N GLN A 127 -5.56 -2.19 3.18
CA GLN A 127 -6.95 -2.07 2.77
C GLN A 127 -7.07 -1.53 1.34
N VAL A 128 -8.17 -1.88 0.67
CA VAL A 128 -8.56 -1.35 -0.62
C VAL A 128 -9.89 -0.63 -0.49
N CYS A 129 -10.04 0.44 -1.27
CA CYS A 129 -11.26 1.18 -1.32
C CYS A 129 -12.26 0.52 -2.27
N ASN A 130 -13.43 0.16 -1.74
CA ASN A 130 -14.57 -0.11 -2.59
C ASN A 130 -15.24 1.20 -3.00
N THR A 131 -14.90 1.68 -4.19
CA THR A 131 -15.41 2.94 -4.75
C THR A 131 -16.93 2.95 -4.99
N THR A 132 -17.60 1.78 -4.95
CA THR A 132 -19.05 1.68 -5.12
C THR A 132 -19.82 2.10 -3.88
N ASN A 133 -19.29 1.77 -2.69
CA ASN A 133 -19.95 2.01 -1.41
C ASN A 133 -19.13 2.88 -0.44
N GLY A 134 -17.93 3.30 -0.84
CA GLY A 134 -17.02 4.15 -0.09
C GLY A 134 -16.42 3.46 1.14
N THR A 135 -16.34 2.13 1.17
CA THR A 135 -15.80 1.38 2.32
C THR A 135 -14.39 0.87 2.06
N CYS A 136 -13.52 1.04 3.05
CA CYS A 136 -12.24 0.35 3.10
C CYS A 136 -12.43 -1.08 3.59
N SER A 137 -11.92 -2.06 2.85
CA SER A 137 -11.93 -3.48 3.24
C SER A 137 -10.53 -4.07 3.11
N ALA A 138 -10.24 -5.15 3.83
CA ALA A 138 -8.99 -5.88 3.64
C ALA A 138 -8.79 -6.23 2.15
N ALA A 139 -7.59 -6.00 1.64
CA ALA A 139 -7.27 -6.35 0.27
C ALA A 139 -7.51 -7.87 0.06
N PRO A 140 -8.21 -8.26 -1.02
CA PRO A 140 -8.38 -9.67 -1.32
C PRO A 140 -7.03 -10.35 -1.49
N THR A 141 -6.91 -11.57 -0.97
CA THR A 141 -5.67 -12.37 -1.08
C THR A 141 -5.58 -13.09 -2.42
N THR A 142 -6.71 -13.28 -3.10
CA THR A 142 -6.82 -13.85 -4.44
C THR A 142 -7.17 -12.77 -5.46
N CYS A 143 -6.72 -12.99 -6.68
CA CYS A 143 -6.92 -12.06 -7.78
C CYS A 143 -7.06 -12.82 -9.10
N SER A 144 -7.61 -12.16 -10.10
CA SER A 144 -7.62 -12.63 -11.49
C SER A 144 -7.08 -11.51 -12.40
N GLY A 145 -6.40 -11.89 -13.47
CA GLY A 145 -5.72 -10.95 -14.38
C GLY A 145 -4.28 -10.62 -13.98
N GLU A 146 -3.77 -9.50 -14.48
CA GLU A 146 -2.39 -9.02 -14.27
C GLU A 146 -2.36 -7.61 -13.66
N GLY A 147 -1.21 -7.20 -13.12
CA GLY A 147 -1.01 -5.89 -12.52
C GLY A 147 -1.67 -5.78 -11.15
N LYS A 148 -2.16 -4.58 -10.78
CA LYS A 148 -2.83 -4.38 -9.49
C LYS A 148 -4.09 -5.24 -9.35
N SER A 149 -4.92 -5.31 -10.39
CA SER A 149 -6.23 -5.98 -10.34
C SER A 149 -7.00 -5.54 -9.07
N VAL A 150 -7.50 -6.48 -8.27
CA VAL A 150 -8.16 -6.26 -6.98
C VAL A 150 -7.20 -6.12 -5.79
N CYS A 151 -5.89 -6.27 -6.00
CA CYS A 151 -4.89 -6.21 -4.94
C CYS A 151 -4.69 -4.80 -4.39
N ALA A 152 -4.11 -4.71 -3.18
CA ALA A 152 -3.69 -3.46 -2.57
C ALA A 152 -2.66 -2.72 -3.43
N TYR A 153 -2.59 -1.40 -3.28
CA TYR A 153 -1.50 -0.62 -3.88
C TYR A 153 -0.14 -1.09 -3.36
N GLY A 154 0.85 -1.21 -4.23
CA GLY A 154 2.15 -1.85 -3.94
C GLY A 154 2.16 -3.37 -4.09
N GLN A 155 1.01 -4.01 -4.33
CA GLN A 155 0.90 -5.44 -4.65
C GLN A 155 0.50 -5.66 -6.10
N TYR A 156 0.71 -6.86 -6.61
CA TYR A 156 0.29 -7.26 -7.94
C TYR A 156 -0.25 -8.69 -7.93
N CYS A 157 -1.04 -9.00 -8.94
CA CYS A 157 -1.56 -10.34 -9.13
C CYS A 157 -0.48 -11.26 -9.69
N ASN A 158 0.00 -12.16 -8.85
CA ASN A 158 0.95 -13.21 -9.20
C ASN A 158 0.29 -14.58 -9.05
N SER A 159 0.09 -15.29 -10.16
CA SER A 159 -0.47 -16.65 -10.14
C SER A 159 -1.77 -16.78 -9.34
N ASN A 160 -2.69 -15.82 -9.53
CA ASN A 160 -3.98 -15.68 -8.84
C ASN A 160 -3.92 -15.31 -7.36
N THR A 161 -2.75 -14.89 -6.86
CA THR A 161 -2.56 -14.39 -5.49
C THR A 161 -2.00 -12.98 -5.49
N CYS A 162 -2.47 -12.15 -4.57
CA CYS A 162 -1.93 -10.82 -4.38
C CYS A 162 -0.58 -10.93 -3.65
N ALA A 163 0.48 -10.48 -4.32
CA ALA A 163 1.84 -10.52 -3.81
C ALA A 163 2.48 -9.13 -3.83
N ALA A 164 3.32 -8.83 -2.84
CA ALA A 164 4.15 -7.63 -2.88
C ALA A 164 5.19 -7.73 -4.02
N VAL A 165 5.51 -6.60 -4.64
CA VAL A 165 6.64 -6.55 -5.57
C VAL A 165 7.93 -6.85 -4.81
N PRO A 166 8.79 -7.78 -5.27
CA PRO A 166 10.04 -8.11 -4.60
C PRO A 166 10.91 -6.88 -4.38
N ALA A 167 11.53 -6.78 -3.19
CA ALA A 167 12.46 -5.70 -2.90
C ALA A 167 13.68 -5.76 -3.86
N PRO A 168 14.18 -4.60 -4.34
CA PRO A 168 15.28 -4.57 -5.29
C PRO A 168 16.60 -5.01 -4.63
N ALA A 169 17.30 -5.94 -5.26
CA ALA A 169 18.58 -6.49 -4.78
C ALA A 169 19.68 -6.53 -5.86
N CYS A 170 19.46 -5.93 -7.03
CA CYS A 170 20.43 -5.90 -8.12
C CYS A 170 21.53 -4.86 -7.89
N THR A 171 22.68 -5.06 -8.54
CA THR A 171 23.82 -4.13 -8.50
C THR A 171 23.43 -2.70 -8.90
N ASN A 172 22.51 -2.55 -9.87
CA ASN A 172 21.97 -1.25 -10.27
C ASN A 172 21.36 -0.51 -9.07
N TYR A 173 20.62 -1.20 -8.21
CA TYR A 173 20.03 -0.63 -6.99
C TYR A 173 21.06 -0.39 -5.88
N THR A 174 22.01 -1.30 -5.71
CA THR A 174 23.10 -1.13 -4.73
C THR A 174 23.89 0.15 -5.00
N ASN A 175 24.19 0.42 -6.28
CA ASN A 175 24.94 1.59 -6.72
C ASN A 175 24.07 2.84 -6.91
N PHE A 176 22.74 2.71 -6.91
CA PHE A 176 21.83 3.83 -7.07
C PHE A 176 21.83 4.74 -5.83
N THR A 177 22.24 6.00 -6.02
CA THR A 177 22.40 6.97 -4.93
C THR A 177 21.15 7.82 -4.68
N ARG A 178 20.26 7.98 -5.68
CA ARG A 178 19.07 8.85 -5.61
C ARG A 178 17.87 8.13 -4.98
N LYS A 179 18.08 7.36 -3.91
CA LYS A 179 17.03 6.55 -3.24
C LYS A 179 15.87 7.39 -2.70
N ALA A 180 16.10 8.66 -2.41
CA ALA A 180 15.07 9.61 -1.96
C ALA A 180 13.99 9.90 -3.04
N GLU A 181 14.22 9.53 -4.30
CA GLU A 181 13.24 9.69 -5.38
C GLU A 181 12.29 8.50 -5.51
N LEU A 182 12.55 7.43 -4.77
CA LEU A 182 11.69 6.26 -4.71
C LEU A 182 10.54 6.52 -3.75
N GLY A 183 9.44 5.81 -3.95
CA GLY A 183 8.29 5.89 -3.08
C GLY A 183 7.33 4.73 -3.31
N THR A 184 6.17 4.86 -2.69
CA THR A 184 5.09 3.86 -2.73
C THR A 184 3.78 4.45 -3.21
N THR A 185 3.78 5.71 -3.63
CA THR A 185 2.58 6.47 -4.02
C THR A 185 2.50 6.71 -5.53
N GLY A 186 3.65 6.70 -6.22
CA GLY A 186 3.78 6.80 -7.67
C GLY A 186 3.64 5.44 -8.36
N PRO A 187 3.89 5.38 -9.69
CA PRO A 187 3.73 4.16 -10.47
C PRO A 187 4.52 2.97 -9.92
N ILE A 188 3.90 1.78 -9.96
CA ILE A 188 4.48 0.53 -9.50
C ILE A 188 4.80 -0.37 -10.68
N ILE A 189 6.09 -0.63 -10.91
CA ILE A 189 6.58 -1.63 -11.85
C ILE A 189 6.54 -2.99 -11.17
N PHE A 190 5.85 -3.95 -11.79
CA PHE A 190 5.61 -5.27 -11.20
C PHE A 190 6.10 -6.44 -12.06
N LYS A 191 6.43 -6.19 -13.33
CA LYS A 191 6.85 -7.23 -14.26
C LYS A 191 7.79 -6.64 -15.31
N ALA A 192 8.81 -7.42 -15.66
CA ALA A 192 9.63 -7.21 -16.84
C ALA A 192 9.89 -8.55 -17.52
N VAL A 193 9.87 -8.58 -18.85
CA VAL A 193 10.09 -9.78 -19.65
C VAL A 193 10.89 -9.43 -20.89
N THR A 194 11.96 -10.19 -21.14
CA THR A 194 12.71 -10.14 -22.40
C THR A 194 11.84 -10.70 -23.52
N THR A 195 11.52 -9.88 -24.50
CA THR A 195 10.67 -10.25 -25.65
C THR A 195 11.46 -10.50 -26.92
N SER A 196 12.68 -9.96 -27.02
CA SER A 196 13.57 -10.20 -28.15
C SER A 196 15.01 -9.92 -27.75
N ALA A 197 15.96 -10.67 -28.30
CA ALA A 197 17.38 -10.40 -28.22
C ALA A 197 18.03 -10.87 -29.52
N ALA A 198 18.26 -9.95 -30.45
CA ALA A 198 18.75 -10.29 -31.79
C ALA A 198 19.63 -9.17 -32.36
N LEU A 199 20.48 -9.51 -33.33
CA LEU A 199 21.20 -8.51 -34.11
C LEU A 199 20.21 -7.55 -34.77
N ASP A 200 20.41 -6.25 -34.60
CA ASP A 200 19.48 -5.23 -35.08
C ASP A 200 20.25 -3.95 -35.45
N SER A 201 19.95 -3.39 -36.63
CA SER A 201 20.54 -2.14 -37.12
C SER A 201 20.08 -0.90 -36.34
N PHE A 202 19.06 -1.04 -35.48
CA PHE A 202 18.61 -0.01 -34.55
C PHE A 202 19.76 0.56 -33.70
N CYS A 203 20.74 -0.28 -33.37
CA CYS A 203 21.85 0.06 -32.50
C CYS A 203 23.07 0.64 -33.24
N GLY A 204 22.93 0.95 -34.54
CA GLY A 204 23.97 1.55 -35.38
C GLY A 204 24.67 0.57 -36.33
N THR A 205 25.56 1.10 -37.17
CA THR A 205 26.08 0.41 -38.37
C THR A 205 27.54 -0.08 -38.29
N GLY A 206 28.23 0.09 -37.15
CA GLY A 206 29.69 -0.13 -37.06
C GLY A 206 30.17 -1.45 -36.44
N SER A 207 29.34 -2.12 -35.65
CA SER A 207 29.64 -3.39 -34.97
C SER A 207 28.31 -4.06 -34.71
N THR A 208 27.97 -5.19 -35.35
CA THR A 208 26.69 -5.93 -35.26
C THR A 208 26.09 -5.96 -33.84
N PRO A 209 25.32 -4.95 -33.42
CA PRO A 209 24.93 -4.84 -32.03
C PRO A 209 23.67 -5.67 -31.84
N LYS A 210 23.60 -6.35 -30.70
CA LYS A 210 22.37 -7.04 -30.32
C LYS A 210 21.43 -6.02 -29.70
N ARG A 211 20.19 -5.93 -30.19
CA ARG A 211 19.12 -5.21 -29.53
C ARG A 211 18.34 -6.17 -28.66
N VAL A 212 18.29 -5.85 -27.38
CA VAL A 212 17.46 -6.55 -26.40
C VAL A 212 16.22 -5.71 -26.16
N LYS A 213 15.04 -6.28 -26.42
CA LYS A 213 13.74 -5.68 -26.10
C LYS A 213 13.22 -6.27 -24.81
N VAL A 214 12.90 -5.41 -23.86
CA VAL A 214 12.30 -5.79 -22.59
C VAL A 214 10.98 -5.06 -22.45
N THR A 215 9.89 -5.83 -22.33
CA THR A 215 8.58 -5.29 -21.99
C THR A 215 8.51 -5.13 -20.48
N VAL A 216 8.25 -3.92 -20.03
CA VAL A 216 8.07 -3.56 -18.62
C VAL A 216 6.61 -3.18 -18.41
N SER A 217 6.00 -3.76 -17.38
CA SER A 217 4.61 -3.51 -17.02
C SER A 217 4.53 -2.78 -15.70
N ALA A 218 3.73 -1.71 -15.68
CA ALA A 218 3.49 -0.90 -14.51
C ALA A 218 1.99 -0.59 -14.31
N TYR A 219 1.61 -0.27 -13.09
CA TYR A 219 0.29 0.30 -12.78
C TYR A 219 0.44 1.58 -11.95
N SER A 220 -0.60 2.42 -11.93
CA SER A 220 -0.64 3.62 -11.08
C SER A 220 -2.06 3.99 -10.68
N SER A 221 -2.19 4.69 -9.55
CA SER A 221 -3.45 5.34 -9.13
C SER A 221 -3.73 6.61 -9.94
N THR A 222 -2.69 7.19 -10.54
CA THR A 222 -2.82 8.32 -11.46
C THR A 222 -2.81 7.80 -12.90
N PRO A 223 -3.69 8.27 -13.79
CA PRO A 223 -3.71 7.84 -15.19
C PRO A 223 -2.36 8.02 -15.86
N PHE A 224 -1.86 6.97 -16.52
CA PHE A 224 -0.74 7.13 -17.44
C PHE A 224 -1.14 8.02 -18.63
N PRO A 225 -0.17 8.77 -19.21
CA PRO A 225 -0.41 9.55 -20.41
C PRO A 225 -0.75 8.65 -21.61
N GLN A 226 -1.33 9.21 -22.67
CA GLN A 226 -1.64 8.40 -23.87
C GLN A 226 -0.42 8.16 -24.74
N SER A 227 0.58 9.04 -24.67
CA SER A 227 1.80 8.96 -25.46
C SER A 227 3.03 8.78 -24.58
N LYS A 228 4.07 8.16 -25.12
CA LYS A 228 5.36 8.03 -24.43
C LYS A 228 6.04 9.38 -24.21
N ASP A 229 5.77 10.37 -25.07
CA ASP A 229 6.45 11.67 -25.04
C ASP A 229 5.99 12.53 -23.85
N GLU A 230 4.84 12.16 -23.27
CA GLU A 230 4.29 12.75 -22.05
C GLU A 230 4.64 11.92 -20.79
N LEU A 231 5.32 10.77 -20.95
CA LEU A 231 5.66 9.85 -19.86
C LEU A 231 6.86 10.37 -19.05
N ASN A 232 6.59 11.35 -18.21
CA ASN A 232 7.62 11.95 -17.36
C ASN A 232 7.98 11.05 -16.17
N GLY A 233 9.23 11.17 -15.72
CA GLY A 233 9.70 10.56 -14.48
C GLY A 233 10.00 9.06 -14.56
N LEU A 234 10.01 8.45 -15.74
CA LEU A 234 10.51 7.09 -15.97
C LEU A 234 12.03 7.13 -16.16
N PHE A 235 12.76 6.29 -15.43
CA PHE A 235 14.22 6.21 -15.52
C PHE A 235 14.71 4.77 -15.64
N TYR A 236 15.76 4.58 -16.43
CA TYR A 236 16.60 3.40 -16.43
C TYR A 236 17.88 3.69 -15.65
N VAL A 237 18.29 2.77 -14.79
CA VAL A 237 19.49 2.88 -13.96
C VAL A 237 20.50 1.85 -14.44
N MET A 238 21.65 2.35 -14.89
CA MET A 238 22.77 1.51 -15.29
C MET A 238 23.39 0.78 -14.09
N VAL A 239 24.20 -0.24 -14.35
CA VAL A 239 24.93 -0.97 -13.29
C VAL A 239 25.82 -0.04 -12.47
N SER A 240 26.29 1.08 -13.03
CA SER A 240 27.03 2.13 -12.32
C SER A 240 26.18 2.92 -11.30
N GLY A 241 24.86 2.69 -11.24
CA GLY A 241 23.93 3.47 -10.42
C GLY A 241 23.48 4.79 -11.05
N THR A 242 23.98 5.11 -12.25
CA THR A 242 23.63 6.34 -12.96
C THR A 242 22.25 6.19 -13.63
N PRO A 243 21.28 7.06 -13.31
CA PRO A 243 19.99 7.09 -14.00
C PRO A 243 20.11 7.80 -15.35
N VAL A 244 19.35 7.30 -16.31
CA VAL A 244 19.14 7.84 -17.65
C VAL A 244 17.64 7.91 -17.88
N ASP A 245 17.18 8.85 -18.70
CA ASP A 245 15.77 8.92 -19.08
C ASP A 245 15.34 7.60 -19.73
N GLY A 246 14.33 6.96 -19.16
CA GLY A 246 13.85 5.68 -19.65
C GLY A 246 13.00 5.82 -20.91
N THR A 247 12.46 7.00 -21.20
CA THR A 247 11.64 7.25 -22.40
C THR A 247 12.46 7.22 -23.68
N ASP A 248 13.75 7.55 -23.63
CA ASP A 248 14.68 7.45 -24.76
C ASP A 248 14.89 6.01 -25.22
N LEU A 249 14.67 5.04 -24.32
CA LEU A 249 14.76 3.62 -24.63
C LEU A 249 13.46 3.07 -25.25
N ILE A 250 12.37 3.84 -25.21
CA ILE A 250 11.08 3.45 -25.79
C ILE A 250 11.00 4.07 -27.18
N SER A 251 11.10 3.24 -28.21
CA SER A 251 10.91 3.70 -29.60
C SER A 251 9.51 4.23 -29.82
N SER A 252 9.37 5.31 -30.60
CA SER A 252 8.08 5.91 -30.99
C SER A 252 7.25 5.03 -31.94
N SER A 253 7.76 3.88 -32.38
CA SER A 253 6.96 2.95 -33.19
C SER A 253 5.75 2.43 -32.42
N SER A 254 4.64 2.27 -33.13
CA SER A 254 3.38 1.76 -32.58
C SER A 254 3.59 0.41 -31.85
N GLY A 255 2.89 0.24 -30.72
CA GLY A 255 2.94 -0.97 -29.90
C GLY A 255 4.06 -1.03 -28.87
N ASN A 256 5.01 -0.08 -28.86
CA ASN A 256 6.05 -0.04 -27.82
C ASN A 256 5.63 0.73 -26.55
N TYR A 257 4.51 1.42 -26.58
CA TYR A 257 3.88 2.04 -25.43
C TYR A 257 2.38 1.80 -25.54
N THR A 258 1.84 1.03 -24.61
CA THR A 258 0.41 0.70 -24.58
C THR A 258 -0.14 0.95 -23.20
N VAL A 259 -1.28 1.63 -23.15
CA VAL A 259 -1.96 1.97 -21.90
C VAL A 259 -3.34 1.34 -21.93
N THR A 260 -3.70 0.68 -20.85
CA THR A 260 -4.94 -0.09 -20.72
C THR A 260 -5.64 0.22 -19.40
N GLY A 261 -6.88 -0.23 -19.29
CA GLY A 261 -7.75 0.08 -18.16
C GLY A 261 -8.59 1.34 -18.41
N THR A 262 -9.77 1.39 -17.78
CA THR A 262 -10.76 2.47 -18.00
C THR A 262 -10.20 3.84 -17.60
N ASN A 263 -9.33 3.87 -16.59
CA ASN A 263 -8.68 5.06 -16.08
C ASN A 263 -7.21 5.16 -16.50
N ARG A 264 -6.77 4.37 -17.50
CA ARG A 264 -5.37 4.29 -17.92
C ARG A 264 -4.44 3.94 -16.76
N GLU A 265 -4.89 3.05 -15.88
CA GLU A 265 -4.20 2.64 -14.68
C GLU A 265 -3.06 1.64 -14.93
N ARG A 266 -2.98 1.05 -16.14
CA ARG A 266 -1.92 0.11 -16.52
C ARG A 266 -1.19 0.60 -17.76
N ALA A 267 0.14 0.52 -17.73
CA ALA A 267 0.99 0.75 -18.89
C ALA A 267 1.94 -0.43 -19.10
N ASP A 268 2.12 -0.82 -20.36
CA ASP A 268 3.15 -1.74 -20.82
C ASP A 268 4.02 -1.00 -21.84
N PHE A 269 5.34 -1.04 -21.66
CA PHE A 269 6.29 -0.35 -22.53
C PHE A 269 7.51 -1.19 -22.86
N VAL A 270 7.95 -1.10 -24.11
CA VAL A 270 9.06 -1.89 -24.67
C VAL A 270 10.31 -1.04 -24.69
N MET A 271 11.21 -1.31 -23.75
CA MET A 271 12.51 -0.66 -23.67
C MET A 271 13.52 -1.42 -24.55
N SER A 272 14.25 -0.70 -25.38
CA SER A 272 15.23 -1.22 -26.34
C SER A 272 16.64 -0.89 -25.89
N PHE A 273 17.44 -1.92 -25.64
CA PHE A 273 18.81 -1.79 -25.17
C PHE A 273 19.78 -2.31 -26.24
N CYS A 274 20.84 -1.56 -26.45
CA CYS A 274 21.91 -1.93 -27.36
C CYS A 274 23.07 -2.50 -26.55
N VAL A 275 23.42 -3.76 -26.84
CA VAL A 275 24.52 -4.47 -26.17
C VAL A 275 25.49 -5.03 -27.21
N ALA A 276 26.68 -5.40 -26.76
CA ALA A 276 27.66 -6.09 -27.60
C ALA A 276 27.08 -7.40 -28.16
N GLU A 277 27.48 -7.79 -29.37
CA GLU A 277 27.04 -9.04 -30.01
C GLU A 277 27.22 -10.27 -29.10
N SER A 278 28.36 -10.33 -28.41
CA SER A 278 28.74 -11.41 -27.51
C SER A 278 28.05 -11.39 -26.15
N SER A 279 27.28 -10.35 -25.84
CA SER A 279 26.51 -10.29 -24.61
C SER A 279 25.43 -11.38 -24.62
N ASP A 280 25.28 -12.07 -23.50
CA ASP A 280 24.27 -13.10 -23.19
C ASP A 280 23.33 -12.66 -22.05
N THR A 281 23.64 -11.51 -21.45
CA THR A 281 23.00 -11.00 -20.25
C THR A 281 22.88 -9.49 -20.26
N LEU A 282 21.77 -8.99 -19.73
CA LEU A 282 21.52 -7.56 -19.53
C LEU A 282 20.85 -7.34 -18.17
N SER A 283 21.49 -6.51 -17.33
CA SER A 283 20.96 -6.13 -16.02
C SER A 283 20.27 -4.78 -16.07
N ILE A 284 19.02 -4.73 -15.60
CA ILE A 284 18.14 -3.57 -15.72
C ILE A 284 17.66 -3.16 -14.33
N GLY A 285 17.90 -1.89 -13.99
CA GLY A 285 17.18 -1.20 -12.93
C GLY A 285 16.23 -0.19 -13.55
N THR A 286 14.96 -0.20 -13.18
CA THR A 286 13.98 0.77 -13.70
C THR A 286 13.17 1.33 -12.54
N TYR A 287 12.86 2.62 -12.56
CA TYR A 287 11.98 3.23 -11.55
C TYR A 287 11.18 4.39 -12.14
N PHE A 288 10.09 4.72 -11.47
CA PHE A 288 9.42 6.01 -11.62
C PHE A 288 9.69 6.89 -10.40
N THR A 289 9.76 8.20 -10.56
CA THR A 289 9.75 9.12 -9.41
C THR A 289 8.52 8.86 -8.53
N ASN A 290 8.73 8.81 -7.21
CA ASN A 290 7.76 8.41 -6.18
C ASN A 290 7.22 6.97 -6.32
N GLY A 291 7.72 6.20 -7.28
CA GLY A 291 7.39 4.80 -7.52
C GLY A 291 8.45 3.84 -6.95
N ASN A 292 8.25 2.54 -7.17
CA ASN A 292 9.23 1.55 -6.73
C ASN A 292 10.41 1.44 -7.70
N PHE A 293 11.54 0.97 -7.18
CA PHE A 293 12.66 0.51 -8.00
C PHE A 293 12.47 -0.98 -8.32
N PHE A 294 12.60 -1.34 -9.59
CA PHE A 294 12.45 -2.71 -10.06
C PHE A 294 13.74 -3.19 -10.71
N CYS A 295 14.18 -4.37 -10.30
CA CYS A 295 15.36 -5.04 -10.84
C CYS A 295 14.92 -6.16 -11.79
N TYR A 296 15.55 -6.25 -12.96
CA TYR A 296 15.36 -7.35 -13.89
C TYR A 296 16.68 -7.79 -14.51
N GLN A 297 16.89 -9.10 -14.56
CA GLN A 297 18.02 -9.70 -15.26
C GLN A 297 17.49 -10.45 -16.48
N ALA A 298 17.83 -9.95 -17.66
CA ALA A 298 17.62 -10.66 -18.91
C ALA A 298 18.78 -11.63 -19.14
N ASN A 299 18.45 -12.88 -19.43
CA ASN A 299 19.37 -13.90 -19.91
C ASN A 299 18.82 -14.40 -21.25
N TYR A 300 19.62 -14.38 -22.31
CA TYR A 300 19.16 -14.66 -23.68
C TYR A 300 20.22 -15.34 -24.55
#